data_AF-A0A8J8EDD5-F1
#
_entry.id   AF-A0A8J8EDD5-F1
#
_cell.length_a   1.000
_cell.length_b   1.000
_cell.length_c   1.000
_cell.angle_alpha   90.00
_cell.angle_beta   90.00
_cell.angle_gamma   90.00
#
_symmetry.space_group_name_H-M   'P 1'
#
loop_
_entity.id
_entity.type
_entity.pdbx_description
1 polymer ?
#
loop_
_entity_poly.entity_id
_entity_poly.type
_entity_poly.pdbx_seq_one_letter_code
_entity_poly.pdbx_strand_id
1 'polypeptide(L)'
;MFTVGEISELVGEIRRENGFPESPFRIDEVRYDPEGDKLFIIAHDRTDKSVIIGNSFVIGKLRERLGVRQVTVYSNLDLEIKRRKLEEAEKLLSKELEFLLPIIEAERRFPPRRWPEVRGNLKTLVFMSFNAKALLGFAERLNLPHEAVGIRYAFPRLKYEPIEAGPEELFFPDERKLIGIAEDRGAKLVLADFPFGLRFEREIALLNPFRLLHIGFFELKYLFGFERPVVYDKKALIRFITDLTYEGLMESTDGANLIWRMWRR
;
A
#
# COMPACT_ATOMS: atom_id res chain seq x y z
N MET A 1 17.47 7.88 22.54
CA MET A 1 17.53 7.70 21.07
C MET A 1 17.64 6.20 20.87
N PHE A 2 16.72 5.55 20.17
CA PHE A 2 16.73 4.09 20.04
C PHE A 2 17.91 3.64 19.19
N THR A 3 18.76 2.75 19.71
CA THR A 3 19.91 2.19 18.99
C THR A 3 19.68 0.74 18.60
N VAL A 4 20.44 0.26 17.62
CA VAL A 4 20.41 -1.15 17.19
C VAL A 4 20.72 -2.10 18.36
N GLY A 5 21.71 -1.76 19.20
CA GLY A 5 22.12 -2.56 20.35
C GLY A 5 21.01 -2.71 21.39
N GLU A 6 20.43 -1.58 21.83
CA GLU A 6 19.34 -1.58 22.81
C GLU A 6 18.12 -2.37 22.32
N ILE A 7 17.73 -2.20 21.06
CA ILE A 7 16.59 -2.93 20.49
C ILE A 7 16.90 -4.42 20.39
N SER A 8 18.12 -4.80 20.03
CA SER A 8 18.53 -6.20 19.95
C SER A 8 18.52 -6.87 21.33
N GLU A 9 19.03 -6.20 22.36
CA GLU A 9 19.00 -6.71 23.74
C GLU A 9 17.56 -6.91 24.22
N LEU A 10 16.70 -5.90 24.04
CA LEU A 10 15.29 -5.98 24.45
C LEU A 10 14.53 -7.10 23.73
N VAL A 11 14.75 -7.27 22.42
CA VAL A 11 14.16 -8.40 21.67
C VAL A 11 14.64 -9.72 22.25
N GLY A 12 15.94 -9.86 22.52
CA GLY A 12 16.53 -11.05 23.14
C GLY A 12 15.95 -11.35 24.52
N GLU A 13 15.83 -10.34 25.39
CA GLU A 13 15.22 -10.45 26.72
C GLU A 13 13.76 -10.90 26.64
N ILE A 14 12.94 -10.22 25.83
CA ILE A 14 11.53 -10.57 25.66
C ILE A 14 11.40 -12.02 25.18
N ARG A 15 12.24 -12.46 24.25
CA ARG A 15 12.23 -13.84 23.77
C ARG A 15 12.55 -14.84 24.88
N ARG A 16 13.65 -14.61 25.63
CA ARG A 16 14.07 -15.48 26.75
C ARG A 16 13.02 -15.56 27.85
N GLU A 17 12.50 -14.42 28.30
CA GLU A 17 11.51 -14.35 29.36
C GLU A 17 10.19 -15.05 29.02
N ASN A 18 9.87 -15.17 27.73
CA ASN A 18 8.60 -15.74 27.26
C ASN A 18 8.77 -17.11 26.58
N GLY A 19 9.91 -17.78 26.79
CA GLY A 19 10.14 -19.16 26.34
C GLY A 19 10.25 -19.33 24.82
N PHE A 20 10.56 -18.26 24.07
CA PHE A 20 10.85 -18.37 22.64
C PHE A 20 12.25 -18.97 22.43
N PRO A 21 12.47 -19.72 21.34
CA PRO A 21 13.80 -20.22 20.99
C PRO A 21 14.82 -19.08 20.90
N GLU A 22 16.03 -19.33 21.40
CA GLU A 22 17.18 -18.45 21.15
C GLU A 22 17.62 -18.63 19.70
N SER A 23 17.11 -17.75 18.85
CA SER A 23 17.47 -17.69 17.44
C SER A 23 18.33 -16.46 17.23
N PRO A 24 19.52 -16.59 16.60
CA PRO A 24 20.30 -15.41 16.22
C PRO A 24 19.48 -14.58 15.24
N PHE A 25 19.59 -13.26 15.36
CA PHE A 25 19.01 -12.32 14.40
C PHE A 25 19.88 -11.09 14.24
N ARG A 26 19.73 -10.40 13.11
CA ARG A 26 20.44 -9.16 12.81
C ARG A 26 19.50 -8.01 12.50
N ILE A 27 19.72 -6.89 13.20
CA ILE A 27 19.10 -5.60 12.90
C ILE A 27 20.18 -4.74 12.22
N ASP A 28 19.92 -4.29 11.00
CA ASP A 28 20.84 -3.42 10.26
C ASP A 28 20.66 -1.95 10.65
N GLU A 29 19.41 -1.52 10.90
CA GLU A 29 19.11 -0.13 11.19
C GLU A 29 17.84 0.02 12.05
N VAL A 30 17.80 1.06 12.88
CA VAL A 30 16.62 1.50 13.62
C VAL A 30 16.36 2.96 13.30
N ARG A 31 15.12 3.28 12.93
CA ARG A 31 14.69 4.66 12.66
C ARG A 31 13.49 4.99 13.54
N TYR A 32 13.52 6.15 14.18
CA TYR A 32 12.39 6.64 14.96
C TYR A 32 11.78 7.86 14.27
N ASP A 33 10.46 7.85 14.15
CA ASP A 33 9.65 8.96 13.64
C ASP A 33 8.93 9.65 14.80
N PRO A 34 9.43 10.81 15.27
CA PRO A 34 8.85 11.51 16.41
C PRO A 34 7.43 12.02 16.16
N GLU A 35 7.09 12.35 14.91
CA GLU A 35 5.78 12.90 14.55
C GLU A 35 4.66 11.86 14.71
N GLY A 36 4.93 10.63 14.27
CA GLY A 36 4.00 9.51 14.39
C GLY A 36 4.11 8.70 15.69
N ASP A 37 5.15 8.97 16.49
CA ASP A 37 5.61 8.12 17.59
C ASP A 37 5.78 6.65 17.15
N LYS A 38 6.56 6.47 16.07
CA LYS A 38 6.74 5.17 15.42
C LYS A 38 8.20 4.76 15.35
N LEU A 39 8.48 3.53 15.77
CA LEU A 39 9.78 2.90 15.61
C LEU A 39 9.77 1.95 14.40
N PHE A 40 10.75 2.11 13.53
CA PHE A 40 11.02 1.23 12.41
C PHE A 40 12.29 0.45 12.68
N ILE A 41 12.19 -0.87 12.61
CA ILE A 41 13.32 -1.79 12.75
C ILE A 41 13.57 -2.41 11.37
N ILE A 42 14.78 -2.26 10.85
CA ILE A 42 15.18 -2.80 9.56
C ILE A 42 16.06 -4.01 9.85
N ALA A 43 15.45 -5.18 9.71
CA ALA A 43 16.10 -6.48 9.82
C ALA A 43 16.93 -6.76 8.56
N HIS A 44 17.99 -7.54 8.70
CA HIS A 44 18.85 -7.88 7.57
C HIS A 44 18.09 -8.69 6.50
N ASP A 45 17.37 -9.75 6.91
CA ASP A 45 16.52 -10.53 6.01
C ASP A 45 15.10 -10.83 6.57
N ARG A 46 14.33 -11.67 5.86
CA ARG A 46 12.98 -12.08 6.27
C ARG A 46 12.97 -13.03 7.47
N THR A 47 14.02 -13.84 7.64
CA THR A 47 14.19 -14.73 8.79
C THR A 47 14.41 -13.89 10.05
N ASP A 48 15.31 -12.92 9.99
CA ASP A 48 15.57 -11.95 11.06
C ASP A 48 14.30 -11.17 11.43
N LYS A 49 13.58 -10.65 10.42
CA LYS A 49 12.27 -9.98 10.61
C LYS A 49 11.31 -10.88 11.38
N SER A 50 11.24 -12.17 11.05
CA SER A 50 10.36 -13.13 11.71
C SER A 50 10.75 -13.39 13.16
N VAL A 51 12.06 -13.47 13.46
CA VAL A 51 12.58 -13.60 14.83
C VAL A 51 12.23 -12.37 15.67
N ILE A 52 12.41 -11.17 15.13
CA ILE A 52 12.10 -9.90 15.82
C ILE A 52 10.59 -9.75 16.05
N ILE A 53 9.75 -10.18 15.10
CA ILE A 53 8.29 -10.11 15.23
C ILE A 53 7.76 -11.14 16.24
N GLY A 54 8.29 -12.38 16.22
CA GLY A 54 7.93 -13.46 17.13
C GLY A 54 6.42 -13.72 17.22
N ASN A 55 5.78 -14.00 16.08
CA ASN A 55 4.32 -14.17 15.97
C ASN A 55 3.50 -12.97 16.48
N SER A 56 3.99 -11.77 16.25
CA SER A 56 3.44 -10.49 16.73
C SER A 56 3.53 -10.27 18.25
N PHE A 57 3.96 -11.27 19.02
CA PHE A 57 4.09 -11.16 20.47
C PHE A 57 5.29 -10.30 20.86
N VAL A 58 6.47 -10.61 20.30
CA VAL A 58 7.73 -9.95 20.66
C VAL A 58 7.65 -8.46 20.33
N ILE A 59 7.19 -8.11 19.13
CA ILE A 59 6.95 -6.73 18.73
C ILE A 59 5.90 -6.02 19.61
N GLY A 60 4.86 -6.73 20.06
CA GLY A 60 3.85 -6.20 20.98
C GLY A 60 4.44 -5.82 22.33
N LYS A 61 5.26 -6.70 22.90
CA LYS A 61 5.98 -6.46 24.17
C LYS A 61 7.06 -5.39 24.02
N LEU A 62 7.76 -5.37 22.91
CA LEU A 62 8.76 -4.36 22.61
C LEU A 62 8.12 -2.97 22.57
N ARG A 63 6.97 -2.83 21.87
CA ARG A 63 6.17 -1.61 21.87
C ARG A 63 5.79 -1.17 23.30
N GLU A 64 5.31 -2.11 24.13
CA GLU A 64 4.94 -1.83 25.53
C GLU A 64 6.13 -1.33 26.36
N ARG A 65 7.30 -1.98 26.26
CA ARG A 65 8.51 -1.60 27.01
C ARG A 65 9.07 -0.25 26.57
N LEU A 66 9.05 0.04 25.28
CA LEU A 66 9.60 1.28 24.73
C LEU A 66 8.64 2.47 24.88
N GLY A 67 7.37 2.23 25.21
CA GLY A 67 6.37 3.27 25.38
C GLY A 67 5.99 4.01 24.09
N VAL A 68 6.29 3.44 22.92
CA VAL A 68 5.98 4.03 21.61
C VAL A 68 4.62 3.58 21.10
N ARG A 69 3.94 4.42 20.33
CA ARG A 69 2.62 4.12 19.76
C ARG A 69 2.65 2.93 18.79
N GLN A 70 3.70 2.80 17.98
CA GLN A 70 3.81 1.75 16.98
C GLN A 70 5.27 1.28 16.79
N VAL A 71 5.46 -0.03 16.64
CA VAL A 71 6.70 -0.63 16.15
C VAL A 71 6.38 -1.37 14.86
N THR A 72 7.21 -1.22 13.84
CA THR A 72 7.10 -1.94 12.57
C THR A 72 8.46 -2.49 12.17
N VAL A 73 8.48 -3.73 11.67
CA VAL A 73 9.72 -4.40 11.25
C VAL A 73 9.67 -4.64 9.74
N TYR A 74 10.68 -4.16 9.02
CA TYR A 74 10.91 -4.41 7.60
C TYR A 74 12.15 -5.27 7.43
N SER A 75 12.23 -6.03 6.33
CA SER A 75 13.51 -6.62 5.91
C SER A 75 14.21 -5.67 4.93
N ASN A 76 15.54 -5.62 4.95
CA ASN A 76 16.30 -4.81 4.01
C ASN A 76 16.03 -5.26 2.56
N LEU A 77 15.87 -6.56 2.33
CA LEU A 77 15.47 -7.11 1.03
C LEU A 77 14.16 -6.52 0.50
N ASP A 78 13.11 -6.42 1.33
CA ASP A 78 11.83 -5.83 0.91
C ASP A 78 12.00 -4.34 0.54
N LEU A 79 12.84 -3.61 1.28
CA LEU A 79 13.14 -2.19 1.00
C LEU A 79 13.97 -2.02 -0.28
N GLU A 80 14.92 -2.91 -0.55
CA GLU A 80 15.69 -2.90 -1.80
C GLU A 80 14.83 -3.22 -3.01
N ILE A 81 13.92 -4.20 -2.91
CA ILE A 81 12.94 -4.50 -3.96
C ILE A 81 12.08 -3.27 -4.26
N LYS A 82 11.58 -2.59 -3.21
CA LYS A 82 10.83 -1.34 -3.35
C LYS A 82 11.65 -0.27 -4.08
N ARG A 83 12.91 -0.03 -3.71
CA ARG A 83 13.78 0.97 -4.35
C ARG A 83 13.97 0.67 -5.85
N ARG A 84 14.24 -0.59 -6.21
CA ARG A 84 14.36 -1.01 -7.62
C ARG A 84 13.06 -0.79 -8.40
N LYS A 85 11.91 -1.12 -7.80
CA LYS A 85 10.60 -0.87 -8.42
C LYS A 85 10.33 0.62 -8.65
N LEU A 86 10.76 1.47 -7.72
CA LEU A 86 10.67 2.93 -7.85
C LEU A 86 11.62 3.50 -8.93
N GLU A 87 12.79 2.91 -9.13
CA GLU A 87 13.68 3.23 -10.27
C GLU A 87 13.07 2.85 -11.62
N GLU A 88 12.40 1.70 -11.70
CA GLU A 88 11.64 1.31 -12.89
C GLU A 88 10.46 2.27 -13.12
N ALA A 89 9.72 2.61 -12.07
CA ALA A 89 8.58 3.52 -12.12
C ALA A 89 8.96 4.92 -12.61
N GLU A 90 10.08 5.49 -12.12
CA GLU A 90 10.57 6.80 -12.54
C GLU A 90 10.80 6.87 -14.06
N LYS A 91 11.35 5.80 -14.65
CA LYS A 91 11.63 5.73 -16.10
C LYS A 91 10.38 5.66 -16.97
N LEU A 92 9.23 5.28 -16.38
CA LEU A 92 7.95 5.17 -17.10
C LEU A 92 7.15 6.49 -17.09
N LEU A 93 7.55 7.47 -16.28
CA LEU A 93 6.80 8.72 -16.17
C LEU A 93 6.96 9.55 -17.45
N SER A 94 5.82 10.00 -17.97
CA SER A 94 5.78 11.06 -18.98
C SER A 94 5.90 12.43 -18.31
N LYS A 95 6.10 13.47 -19.13
CA LYS A 95 6.19 14.86 -18.67
C LYS A 95 4.96 15.29 -17.86
N GLU A 96 3.78 14.83 -18.26
CA GLU A 96 2.50 15.13 -17.61
C GLU A 96 2.38 14.52 -16.21
N LEU A 97 3.16 13.48 -15.91
CA LEU A 97 3.18 12.78 -14.62
C LEU A 97 4.41 13.09 -13.77
N GLU A 98 5.26 14.06 -14.17
CA GLU A 98 6.46 14.46 -13.41
C GLU A 98 6.15 14.91 -11.98
N PHE A 99 4.90 15.34 -11.71
CA PHE A 99 4.45 15.63 -10.35
C PHE A 99 4.50 14.40 -9.42
N LEU A 100 4.66 13.18 -9.92
CA LEU A 100 4.90 11.98 -9.10
C LEU A 100 6.36 11.81 -8.68
N LEU A 101 7.33 12.46 -9.34
CA LEU A 101 8.76 12.32 -9.03
C LEU A 101 9.09 12.63 -7.56
N PRO A 102 8.59 13.73 -6.95
CA PRO A 102 8.86 14.01 -5.54
C PRO A 102 8.29 12.94 -4.60
N ILE A 103 7.19 12.28 -4.99
CA ILE A 103 6.59 11.17 -4.22
C ILE A 103 7.45 9.92 -4.34
N ILE A 104 7.92 9.58 -5.55
CA ILE A 104 8.84 8.46 -5.78
C ILE A 104 10.12 8.64 -4.96
N GLU A 105 10.71 9.83 -4.96
CA GLU A 105 11.93 10.13 -4.20
C GLU A 105 11.70 10.10 -2.68
N ALA A 106 10.51 10.48 -2.21
CA ALA A 106 10.13 10.27 -0.82
C ALA A 106 9.99 8.78 -0.48
N GLU A 107 9.39 7.98 -1.35
CA GLU A 107 9.23 6.54 -1.15
C GLU A 107 10.55 5.76 -1.17
N ARG A 108 11.58 6.23 -1.89
CA ARG A 108 12.93 5.61 -1.86
C ARG A 108 13.60 5.68 -0.49
N ARG A 109 13.31 6.75 0.24
CA ARG A 109 13.86 7.03 1.57
C ARG A 109 13.04 6.40 2.70
N PHE A 110 11.87 5.85 2.38
CA PHE A 110 11.04 5.10 3.31
C PHE A 110 11.82 3.96 3.98
N PRO A 111 11.66 3.72 5.30
CA PRO A 111 10.82 4.44 6.28
C PRO A 111 11.55 5.58 7.03
N PRO A 112 10.85 6.59 7.60
CA PRO A 112 9.41 6.82 7.57
C PRO A 112 8.93 7.38 6.22
N ARG A 113 7.61 7.34 6.00
CA ARG A 113 6.98 7.91 4.80
C ARG A 113 6.71 9.39 5.04
N ARG A 114 7.37 10.27 4.28
CA ARG A 114 7.19 11.72 4.34
C ARG A 114 7.00 12.28 2.94
N TRP A 115 5.76 12.26 2.46
CA TRP A 115 5.44 12.80 1.14
C TRP A 115 5.48 14.33 1.17
N PRO A 116 6.15 14.97 0.20
CA PRO A 116 6.05 16.41 0.03
C PRO A 116 4.63 16.84 -0.32
N GLU A 117 4.35 18.13 -0.22
CA GLU A 117 3.19 18.70 -0.87
C GLU A 117 3.42 18.73 -2.37
N VAL A 118 2.48 18.16 -3.11
CA VAL A 118 2.54 18.12 -4.57
C VAL A 118 1.15 18.44 -5.13
N ARG A 119 1.13 19.01 -6.33
CA ARG A 119 -0.08 19.33 -7.08
C ARG A 119 0.03 18.84 -8.51
N GLY A 120 -0.83 17.91 -8.90
CA GLY A 120 -1.06 17.58 -10.31
C GLY A 120 -2.19 18.43 -10.89
N ASN A 121 -2.16 18.64 -12.21
CA ASN A 121 -3.16 19.44 -12.94
C ASN A 121 -4.00 18.60 -13.92
N LEU A 122 -3.78 17.29 -13.97
CA LEU A 122 -4.51 16.39 -14.88
C LEU A 122 -5.92 16.14 -14.37
N LYS A 123 -6.91 16.38 -15.24
CA LYS A 123 -8.29 15.95 -14.98
C LYS A 123 -8.30 14.43 -14.84
N THR A 124 -8.76 13.95 -13.70
CA THR A 124 -8.59 12.58 -13.25
C THR A 124 -9.94 11.88 -13.08
N LEU A 125 -10.06 10.67 -13.63
CA LEU A 125 -11.15 9.76 -13.36
C LEU A 125 -10.69 8.76 -12.30
N VAL A 126 -11.38 8.66 -11.16
CA VAL A 126 -11.11 7.64 -10.15
C VAL A 126 -12.18 6.57 -10.24
N PHE A 127 -11.80 5.35 -10.59
CA PHE A 127 -12.70 4.22 -10.54
C PHE A 127 -12.68 3.60 -9.14
N MET A 128 -13.85 3.46 -8.51
CA MET A 128 -14.01 2.87 -7.18
C MET A 128 -13.83 1.35 -7.28
N SER A 129 -12.57 0.90 -7.33
CA SER A 129 -12.16 -0.49 -7.23
C SER A 129 -11.87 -0.89 -5.78
N PHE A 130 -11.26 -2.06 -5.53
CA PHE A 130 -11.01 -2.60 -4.19
C PHE A 130 -10.39 -1.61 -3.19
N ASN A 131 -9.43 -0.80 -3.66
CA ASN A 131 -8.77 0.23 -2.88
C ASN A 131 -9.41 1.62 -3.05
N ALA A 132 -10.72 1.71 -3.34
CA ALA A 132 -11.46 2.95 -3.63
C ALA A 132 -11.11 4.12 -2.69
N LYS A 133 -11.15 3.88 -1.37
CA LYS A 133 -10.83 4.91 -0.38
C LYS A 133 -9.38 5.41 -0.49
N ALA A 134 -8.44 4.51 -0.78
CA ALA A 134 -7.05 4.87 -0.98
C ALA A 134 -6.84 5.59 -2.30
N LEU A 135 -7.54 5.21 -3.38
CA LEU A 135 -7.45 5.88 -4.68
C LEU A 135 -7.98 7.32 -4.59
N LEU A 136 -9.10 7.54 -3.89
CA LEU A 136 -9.60 8.88 -3.57
C LEU A 136 -8.59 9.66 -2.72
N GLY A 137 -8.11 9.06 -1.64
CA GLY A 137 -7.12 9.71 -0.76
C GLY A 137 -5.82 10.05 -1.49
N PHE A 138 -5.41 9.25 -2.47
CA PHE A 138 -4.26 9.55 -3.33
C PHE A 138 -4.53 10.75 -4.24
N ALA A 139 -5.69 10.79 -4.91
CA ALA A 139 -6.09 11.92 -5.75
C ALA A 139 -6.16 13.23 -4.94
N GLU A 140 -6.77 13.19 -3.76
CA GLU A 140 -6.86 14.31 -2.82
C GLU A 140 -5.48 14.75 -2.33
N ARG A 141 -4.61 13.80 -1.94
CA ARG A 141 -3.27 14.09 -1.41
C ARG A 141 -2.36 14.78 -2.43
N LEU A 142 -2.59 14.53 -3.72
CA LEU A 142 -1.88 15.16 -4.83
C LEU A 142 -2.64 16.35 -5.44
N ASN A 143 -3.71 16.80 -4.80
CA ASN A 143 -4.56 17.91 -5.24
C ASN A 143 -5.01 17.77 -6.71
N LEU A 144 -5.30 16.55 -7.15
CA LEU A 144 -5.74 16.27 -8.50
C LEU A 144 -7.21 16.67 -8.68
N PRO A 145 -7.56 17.41 -9.74
CA PRO A 145 -8.96 17.63 -10.10
C PRO A 145 -9.56 16.30 -10.54
N HIS A 146 -10.50 15.76 -9.77
CA HIS A 146 -10.97 14.40 -9.97
C HIS A 146 -12.50 14.24 -9.91
N GLU A 147 -12.99 13.28 -10.68
CA GLU A 147 -14.35 12.75 -10.62
C GLU A 147 -14.30 11.27 -10.28
N ALA A 148 -15.20 10.79 -9.42
CA ALA A 148 -15.25 9.40 -8.99
C ALA A 148 -16.42 8.66 -9.64
N VAL A 149 -16.15 7.49 -10.22
CA VAL A 149 -17.15 6.59 -10.82
C VAL A 149 -17.01 5.19 -10.20
N GLY A 150 -18.09 4.40 -10.17
CA GLY A 150 -17.99 3.06 -9.59
C GLY A 150 -19.25 2.21 -9.76
N ILE A 151 -19.14 0.94 -9.36
CA ILE A 151 -20.28 0.01 -9.40
C ILE A 151 -21.36 0.49 -8.43
N ARG A 152 -22.61 0.54 -8.89
CA ARG A 152 -23.75 0.96 -8.07
C ARG A 152 -23.81 0.18 -6.76
N TYR A 153 -23.94 0.90 -5.65
CA TYR A 153 -24.00 0.38 -4.28
C TYR A 153 -22.75 -0.36 -3.76
N ALA A 154 -21.67 -0.49 -4.52
CA ALA A 154 -20.45 -1.16 -4.04
C ALA A 154 -19.83 -0.48 -2.81
N PHE A 155 -19.90 0.86 -2.69
CA PHE A 155 -19.35 1.61 -1.56
C PHE A 155 -20.35 2.62 -0.98
N PRO A 156 -21.34 2.19 -0.19
CA PRO A 156 -22.46 3.06 0.26
C PRO A 156 -22.05 4.32 1.03
N ARG A 157 -20.83 4.35 1.57
CA ARG A 157 -20.29 5.47 2.37
C ARG A 157 -19.43 6.45 1.56
N LEU A 158 -19.12 6.13 0.30
CA LEU A 158 -18.32 6.98 -0.58
C LEU A 158 -19.21 7.68 -1.59
N LYS A 159 -18.79 8.89 -2.00
CA LYS A 159 -19.47 9.66 -3.04
C LYS A 159 -18.83 9.34 -4.39
N TYR A 160 -19.64 8.84 -5.32
CA TYR A 160 -19.23 8.55 -6.69
C TYR A 160 -20.46 8.44 -7.57
N GLU A 161 -20.27 8.58 -8.88
CA GLU A 161 -21.30 8.37 -9.88
C GLU A 161 -21.41 6.88 -10.25
N PRO A 162 -22.60 6.28 -10.18
CA PRO A 162 -22.77 4.87 -10.49
C PRO A 162 -22.67 4.63 -12.01
N ILE A 163 -21.86 3.64 -12.40
CA ILE A 163 -21.75 3.16 -13.78
C ILE A 163 -22.15 1.69 -13.89
N GLU A 164 -22.42 1.24 -15.12
CA GLU A 164 -22.69 -0.17 -15.40
C GLU A 164 -21.38 -0.97 -15.47
N ALA A 165 -21.18 -1.83 -14.47
CA ALA A 165 -20.01 -2.68 -14.36
C ALA A 165 -20.33 -3.93 -13.53
N GLY A 166 -19.68 -5.04 -13.88
CA GLY A 166 -19.81 -6.30 -13.16
C GLY A 166 -19.06 -6.27 -11.81
N PRO A 167 -19.49 -7.07 -10.81
CA PRO A 167 -18.81 -7.15 -9.51
C PRO A 167 -17.33 -7.57 -9.56
N GLU A 168 -16.90 -8.22 -10.65
CA GLU A 168 -15.51 -8.60 -10.91
C GLU A 168 -14.62 -7.39 -11.24
N GLU A 169 -15.17 -6.37 -11.91
CA GLU A 169 -14.44 -5.16 -12.29
C GLU A 169 -13.93 -4.38 -11.08
N LEU A 170 -14.52 -4.61 -9.90
CA LEU A 170 -14.02 -4.07 -8.63
C LEU A 170 -12.56 -4.47 -8.36
N PHE A 171 -12.15 -5.65 -8.81
CA PHE A 171 -10.81 -6.17 -8.62
C PHE A 171 -9.97 -6.10 -9.90
N PHE A 172 -10.63 -6.22 -11.06
CA PHE A 172 -9.99 -6.22 -12.37
C PHE A 172 -10.69 -5.19 -13.27
N PRO A 173 -10.38 -3.89 -13.12
CA PRO A 173 -11.06 -2.83 -13.86
C PRO A 173 -10.93 -3.00 -15.38
N ASP A 174 -12.02 -2.79 -16.12
CA ASP A 174 -12.02 -2.84 -17.59
C ASP A 174 -11.36 -1.59 -18.17
N GLU A 175 -10.12 -1.75 -18.67
CA GLU A 175 -9.33 -0.67 -19.27
C GLU A 175 -10.11 0.06 -20.38
N ARG A 176 -10.75 -0.68 -21.31
CA ARG A 176 -11.41 -0.09 -22.49
C ARG A 176 -12.61 0.74 -22.07
N LYS A 177 -13.41 0.22 -21.13
CA LYS A 177 -14.56 0.92 -20.58
C LYS A 177 -14.14 2.22 -19.89
N LEU A 178 -13.12 2.15 -19.03
CA LEU A 178 -12.64 3.32 -18.29
C LEU A 178 -12.00 4.37 -19.19
N ILE A 179 -11.31 3.96 -20.26
CA ILE A 179 -10.81 4.87 -21.30
C ILE A 179 -11.98 5.60 -21.95
N GLY A 180 -13.04 4.90 -22.39
CA GLY A 180 -14.20 5.56 -23.01
C GLY A 180 -14.85 6.60 -22.10
N ILE A 181 -15.04 6.26 -20.82
CA ILE A 181 -15.58 7.21 -19.82
C ILE A 181 -14.62 8.40 -19.62
N ALA A 182 -13.31 8.16 -19.61
CA ALA A 182 -12.32 9.21 -19.47
C ALA A 182 -12.30 10.14 -20.69
N GLU A 183 -12.42 9.60 -21.92
CA GLU A 183 -12.53 10.39 -23.16
C GLU A 183 -13.78 11.28 -23.13
N ASP A 184 -14.95 10.72 -22.81
CA ASP A 184 -16.22 11.45 -22.72
C ASP A 184 -16.17 12.60 -21.71
N ARG A 185 -15.42 12.41 -20.62
CA ARG A 185 -15.26 13.41 -19.54
C ARG A 185 -14.04 14.31 -19.74
N GLY A 186 -13.23 14.10 -20.76
CA GLY A 186 -11.96 14.81 -20.97
C GLY A 186 -10.93 14.58 -19.87
N ALA A 187 -10.99 13.44 -19.16
CA ALA A 187 -9.97 13.04 -18.21
C ALA A 187 -8.73 12.51 -18.94
N LYS A 188 -7.54 12.85 -18.45
CA LYS A 188 -6.23 12.43 -18.99
C LYS A 188 -5.51 11.43 -18.08
N LEU A 189 -6.05 11.18 -16.90
CA LEU A 189 -5.54 10.21 -15.93
C LEU A 189 -6.71 9.38 -15.40
N VAL A 190 -6.54 8.06 -15.34
CA VAL A 190 -7.47 7.13 -14.70
C VAL A 190 -6.76 6.44 -13.55
N LEU A 191 -7.33 6.53 -12.35
CA LEU A 191 -6.88 5.83 -11.16
C LEU A 191 -7.77 4.61 -10.90
N ALA A 192 -7.18 3.42 -10.86
CA ALA A 192 -7.88 2.18 -10.52
C ALA A 192 -6.89 1.10 -10.03
N ASP A 193 -7.42 -0.01 -9.51
CA ASP A 193 -6.64 -1.21 -9.19
C ASP A 193 -6.24 -2.02 -10.43
N PHE A 194 -5.59 -1.37 -11.41
CA PHE A 194 -5.07 -2.05 -12.60
C PHE A 194 -4.01 -3.10 -12.23
N PRO A 195 -3.82 -4.15 -13.05
CA PRO A 195 -2.80 -5.17 -12.83
C PRO A 195 -1.36 -4.70 -13.15
N PHE A 196 -1.15 -3.41 -13.37
CA PHE A 196 0.16 -2.80 -13.66
C PHE A 196 0.28 -1.45 -12.96
N GLY A 197 1.49 -0.93 -12.81
CA GLY A 197 1.73 0.37 -12.19
C GLY A 197 1.23 1.54 -13.05
N LEU A 198 1.73 1.67 -14.28
CA LEU A 198 1.40 2.73 -15.22
C LEU A 198 1.39 2.18 -16.65
N ARG A 199 0.38 2.56 -17.43
CA ARG A 199 0.30 2.33 -18.88
C ARG A 199 -0.31 3.57 -19.54
N PHE A 200 0.10 3.85 -20.76
CA PHE A 200 -0.53 4.85 -21.61
C PHE A 200 -1.34 4.15 -22.69
N GLU A 201 -2.56 4.59 -22.88
CA GLU A 201 -3.38 4.25 -24.05
C GLU A 201 -3.86 5.55 -24.67
N ARG A 202 -3.45 5.79 -25.93
CA ARG A 202 -3.58 7.09 -26.60
C ARG A 202 -2.98 8.22 -25.75
N GLU A 203 -3.79 9.19 -25.33
CA GLU A 203 -3.39 10.33 -24.48
C GLU A 203 -3.83 10.16 -23.01
N ILE A 204 -4.26 8.97 -22.61
CA ILE A 204 -4.79 8.72 -21.27
C ILE A 204 -3.80 7.83 -20.50
N ALA A 205 -3.38 8.30 -19.34
CA ALA A 205 -2.60 7.52 -18.39
C ALA A 205 -3.52 6.63 -17.54
N LEU A 206 -3.31 5.32 -17.56
CA LEU A 206 -3.92 4.35 -16.67
C LEU A 206 -2.95 4.04 -15.54
N LEU A 207 -3.32 4.38 -14.30
CA LEU A 207 -2.42 4.35 -13.16
C LEU A 207 -3.02 3.55 -11.99
N ASN A 208 -2.28 2.53 -11.54
CA ASN A 208 -2.41 2.00 -10.20
C ASN A 208 -1.28 2.59 -9.35
N PRO A 209 -1.56 3.63 -8.54
CA PRO A 209 -0.52 4.35 -7.82
C PRO A 209 0.22 3.45 -6.82
N PHE A 210 -0.42 2.39 -6.34
CA PHE A 210 0.12 1.52 -5.31
C PHE A 210 1.06 0.46 -5.87
N ARG A 211 0.74 -0.08 -7.06
CA ARG A 211 1.68 -0.91 -7.82
C ARG A 211 2.85 -0.08 -8.33
N LEU A 212 2.60 1.15 -8.81
CA LEU A 212 3.66 2.06 -9.26
C LEU A 212 4.65 2.38 -8.12
N LEU A 213 4.14 2.74 -6.94
CA LEU A 213 4.97 3.13 -5.79
C LEU A 213 5.41 1.96 -4.90
N HIS A 214 5.00 0.73 -5.26
CA HIS A 214 5.20 -0.48 -4.49
C HIS A 214 4.86 -0.28 -3.01
N ILE A 215 3.60 0.10 -2.74
CA ILE A 215 3.06 0.34 -1.39
C ILE A 215 2.08 -0.78 -1.08
N GLY A 216 2.35 -1.52 0.00
CA GLY A 216 1.52 -2.67 0.37
C GLY A 216 0.15 -2.26 0.90
N PHE A 217 -0.83 -3.15 0.78
CA PHE A 217 -2.21 -2.93 1.22
C PHE A 217 -2.33 -2.43 2.66
N PHE A 218 -1.57 -3.01 3.58
CA PHE A 218 -1.58 -2.60 4.98
C PHE A 218 -1.13 -1.14 5.12
N GLU A 219 -0.06 -0.76 4.45
CA GLU A 219 0.44 0.62 4.45
C GLU A 219 -0.61 1.59 3.89
N LEU A 220 -1.28 1.24 2.78
CA LEU A 220 -2.38 2.04 2.21
C LEU A 220 -3.50 2.26 3.21
N LYS A 221 -3.89 1.21 3.93
CA LYS A 221 -4.92 1.29 4.95
C LYS A 221 -4.54 2.25 6.07
N TYR A 222 -3.26 2.37 6.45
CA TYR A 222 -2.83 3.40 7.43
C TYR A 222 -2.77 4.79 6.83
N LEU A 223 -2.41 4.92 5.56
CA LEU A 223 -2.27 6.22 4.90
C LEU A 223 -3.61 6.86 4.58
N PHE A 224 -4.53 6.09 4.00
CA PHE A 224 -5.78 6.62 3.45
C PHE A 224 -7.03 5.94 4.02
N GLY A 225 -6.85 4.86 4.78
CA GLY A 225 -7.95 4.03 5.23
C GLY A 225 -8.37 2.97 4.20
N PHE A 226 -9.36 2.18 4.57
CA PHE A 226 -9.95 1.16 3.70
C PHE A 226 -11.46 1.15 3.91
N GLU A 227 -12.22 1.29 2.83
CA GLU A 227 -13.67 1.04 2.83
C GLU A 227 -13.90 -0.29 2.12
N ARG A 228 -14.57 -1.21 2.81
CA ARG A 228 -14.81 -2.54 2.25
C ARG A 228 -15.98 -2.48 1.27
N PRO A 229 -15.87 -3.09 0.07
CA PRO A 229 -17.00 -3.19 -0.83
C PRO A 229 -18.11 -4.09 -0.27
N VAL A 230 -19.36 -3.80 -0.61
CA VAL A 230 -20.51 -4.64 -0.25
C VAL A 230 -21.05 -5.49 -1.41
N VAL A 231 -20.71 -5.12 -2.64
CA VAL A 231 -20.99 -5.88 -3.86
C VAL A 231 -19.67 -6.27 -4.50
N TYR A 232 -19.39 -7.57 -4.61
CA TYR A 232 -18.13 -8.07 -5.19
C TYR A 232 -18.25 -9.54 -5.57
N ASP A 233 -17.44 -9.97 -6.54
CA ASP A 233 -17.29 -11.40 -6.89
C ASP A 233 -16.28 -12.10 -5.96
N LYS A 234 -16.70 -13.20 -5.32
CA LYS A 234 -15.86 -13.92 -4.34
C LYS A 234 -14.66 -14.65 -4.97
N LYS A 235 -14.77 -15.13 -6.21
CA LYS A 235 -13.66 -15.80 -6.91
C LYS A 235 -12.64 -14.77 -7.38
N ALA A 236 -13.11 -13.64 -7.89
CA ALA A 236 -12.27 -12.51 -8.27
C ALA A 236 -11.50 -11.96 -7.06
N LEU A 237 -12.13 -11.85 -5.89
CA LEU A 237 -11.47 -11.50 -4.63
C LEU A 237 -10.27 -12.42 -4.33
N ILE A 238 -10.45 -13.74 -4.42
CA ILE A 238 -9.37 -14.70 -4.13
C ILE A 238 -8.21 -14.52 -5.10
N ARG A 239 -8.50 -14.38 -6.41
CA ARG A 239 -7.47 -14.16 -7.42
C ARG A 239 -6.71 -12.87 -7.15
N PHE A 240 -7.43 -11.78 -6.95
CA PHE A 240 -6.84 -10.47 -6.69
C PHE A 240 -5.95 -10.45 -5.45
N ILE A 241 -6.39 -11.07 -4.35
CA ILE A 241 -5.58 -11.18 -3.14
C ILE A 241 -4.35 -12.06 -3.38
N THR A 242 -4.50 -13.17 -4.10
CA THR A 242 -3.37 -14.03 -4.47
C THR A 242 -2.34 -13.26 -5.30
N ASP A 243 -2.78 -12.45 -6.26
CA ASP A 243 -1.92 -11.62 -7.12
C ASP A 243 -1.15 -10.60 -6.27
N LEU A 244 -1.84 -9.87 -5.38
CA LEU A 244 -1.18 -8.92 -4.48
C LEU A 244 -0.15 -9.59 -3.56
N THR A 245 -0.44 -10.81 -3.09
CA THR A 245 0.51 -11.58 -2.27
C THR A 245 1.72 -12.02 -3.08
N TYR A 246 1.52 -12.51 -4.31
CA TYR A 246 2.61 -12.92 -5.19
C TYR A 246 3.53 -11.74 -5.55
N GLU A 247 2.95 -10.56 -5.75
CA GLU A 247 3.67 -9.32 -6.07
C GLU A 247 4.36 -8.68 -4.86
N GLY A 248 4.18 -9.23 -3.64
CA GLY A 248 4.73 -8.66 -2.42
C GLY A 248 4.00 -7.41 -1.90
N LEU A 249 2.81 -7.11 -2.43
CA LEU A 249 1.97 -5.98 -2.03
C LEU A 249 0.99 -6.33 -0.90
N MET A 250 0.93 -7.60 -0.49
CA MET A 250 0.09 -8.06 0.62
C MET A 250 0.76 -9.24 1.33
N GLU A 251 0.91 -9.17 2.65
CA GLU A 251 1.40 -10.31 3.44
C GLU A 251 0.38 -11.47 3.37
N SER A 252 0.86 -12.71 3.27
CA SER A 252 -0.01 -13.88 3.06
C SER A 252 -1.03 -14.07 4.18
N THR A 253 -0.66 -13.75 5.41
CA THR A 253 -1.54 -13.82 6.59
C THR A 253 -2.65 -12.78 6.53
N ASP A 254 -2.35 -11.57 6.06
CA ASP A 254 -3.34 -10.51 5.86
C ASP A 254 -4.31 -10.85 4.74
N GLY A 255 -3.78 -11.37 3.62
CA GLY A 255 -4.60 -11.84 2.50
C GLY A 255 -5.57 -12.94 2.91
N ALA A 256 -5.09 -13.97 3.60
CA ALA A 256 -5.94 -15.06 4.11
C ALA A 256 -7.03 -14.54 5.07
N ASN A 257 -6.68 -13.63 5.99
CA ASN A 257 -7.63 -13.01 6.91
C ASN A 257 -8.70 -12.19 6.19
N LEU A 258 -8.32 -11.48 5.12
CA LEU A 258 -9.23 -10.63 4.35
C LEU A 258 -10.20 -11.48 3.52
N ILE A 259 -9.70 -12.53 2.85
CA ILE A 259 -10.53 -13.53 2.17
C ILE A 259 -11.53 -14.11 3.16
N TRP A 260 -11.09 -14.62 4.31
CA TRP A 260 -11.97 -15.22 5.32
C TRP A 260 -13.09 -14.27 5.77
N ARG A 261 -12.73 -13.02 6.09
CA ARG A 261 -13.69 -12.00 6.57
C ARG A 261 -14.70 -11.59 5.50
N MET A 262 -14.32 -11.59 4.23
CA MET A 262 -15.19 -11.24 3.11
C MET A 262 -15.94 -12.46 2.55
N TRP A 263 -15.48 -13.68 2.82
CA TRP A 263 -16.15 -14.91 2.39
C TRP A 263 -17.36 -15.27 3.26
N ARG A 264 -17.26 -15.02 4.57
CA ARG A 264 -18.31 -15.33 5.57
C ARG A 264 -19.57 -14.46 5.49
N ARG A 265 -19.53 -13.36 4.73
CA ARG A 265 -20.69 -12.54 4.40
C ARG A 265 -21.27 -12.96 3.06
#